data_AF-A0A0C1E5D1-F1
#
_entry.id   AF-A0A0C1E5D1-F1
#
_cell.length_a   1.000
_cell.length_b   1.000
_cell.length_c   1.000
_cell.angle_alpha   90.00
_cell.angle_beta   90.00
_cell.angle_gamma   90.00
#
_symmetry.space_group_name_H-M   'P 1'
#
loop_
_entity.id
_entity.type
_entity.pdbx_description
1 polymer ?
#
loop_
_entity_poly.entity_id
_entity_poly.type
_entity_poly.pdbx_seq_one_letter_code
_entity_poly.pdbx_strand_id
1 'polypeptide(L)' 'MSEQIFPSWPDSAPKLIDVAAGRAPADVVIRQGIWVNVHTREQLADHDIAIVAGRIAYVGPDASYCTGPDTQIIEAKGRY' A
#
# COMPACT_ATOMS: atom_id res chain seq x y z
N MET A 1 -19.66 2.41 16.42
CA MET A 1 -18.65 2.46 15.34
C MET A 1 -18.45 3.92 14.98
N SER A 2 -17.28 4.48 15.27
CA SER A 2 -16.93 5.82 14.77
C SER A 2 -16.69 5.73 13.27
N GLU A 3 -17.39 6.52 12.49
CA GLU A 3 -17.16 6.65 11.06
C GLU A 3 -15.80 7.33 10.86
N GLN A 4 -14.78 6.56 10.48
CA GLN A 4 -13.49 7.12 10.12
C GLN A 4 -13.62 7.70 8.71
N ILE A 5 -13.77 9.02 8.67
CA ILE A 5 -13.79 9.77 7.42
C ILE A 5 -12.35 9.82 6.90
N PHE A 6 -12.08 9.09 5.83
CA PHE A 6 -10.83 9.26 5.09
C PHE A 6 -10.79 10.66 4.46
N PRO A 7 -9.60 11.30 4.34
CA PRO A 7 -9.47 12.58 3.65
C PRO A 7 -10.02 12.49 2.22
N SER A 8 -10.32 13.61 1.56
CA SER A 8 -10.69 13.55 0.15
C SER A 8 -9.51 13.08 -0.73
N TRP A 9 -9.78 12.70 -1.97
CA TRP A 9 -8.69 12.35 -2.90
C TRP A 9 -7.71 13.53 -3.11
N PRO A 10 -8.17 14.77 -3.39
CA PRO A 10 -7.28 15.92 -3.51
C PRO A 10 -6.37 16.13 -2.30
N ASP A 11 -6.91 15.95 -1.09
CA ASP A 11 -6.15 16.10 0.16
C ASP A 11 -5.09 15.00 0.34
N SER A 12 -5.32 13.83 -0.25
CA SER A 12 -4.42 12.66 -0.15
C SER A 12 -3.38 12.61 -1.27
N ALA A 13 -3.64 13.28 -2.40
CA ALA A 13 -2.83 13.15 -3.62
C ALA A 13 -1.33 13.44 -3.41
N PRO A 14 -0.92 14.52 -2.71
CA PRO A 14 0.51 14.77 -2.48
C PRO A 14 1.19 13.64 -1.71
N LYS A 15 0.55 13.12 -0.66
CA LYS A 15 1.07 12.01 0.16
C LYS A 15 1.20 10.73 -0.66
N LEU A 16 0.22 10.43 -1.50
CA LEU A 16 0.28 9.26 -2.38
C LEU A 16 1.48 9.32 -3.32
N ILE A 17 1.74 10.50 -3.90
CA ILE A 17 2.87 10.72 -4.79
C ILE A 17 4.22 10.64 -4.05
N ASP A 18 4.29 11.16 -2.82
CA ASP A 18 5.52 11.08 -2.01
C ASP A 18 5.85 9.66 -1.59
N VAL A 19 4.85 8.88 -1.16
CA VAL A 19 5.05 7.46 -0.81
C VAL A 19 5.42 6.65 -2.04
N ALA A 20 4.65 6.75 -3.13
CA ALA A 20 4.92 6.00 -4.35
C ALA A 20 6.34 6.26 -4.92
N ALA A 21 6.85 7.47 -4.72
CA ALA A 21 8.19 7.88 -5.15
C ALA A 21 9.30 7.63 -4.12
N GLY A 22 9.00 7.05 -2.96
CA GLY A 22 9.98 6.78 -1.91
C GLY A 22 10.48 8.01 -1.15
N ARG A 23 9.77 9.13 -1.23
CA ARG A 23 10.11 10.37 -0.51
C ARG A 23 9.51 10.42 0.90
N ALA A 24 8.49 9.61 1.17
CA ALA A 24 7.84 9.50 2.47
C ALA A 24 7.49 8.04 2.78
N PRO A 25 7.44 7.66 4.07
CA PRO A 25 7.01 6.32 4.46
C PRO A 25 5.49 6.16 4.35
N ALA A 26 5.05 4.92 4.10
CA ALA A 26 3.65 4.52 4.12
C ALA A 26 3.14 4.32 5.56
N ASP A 27 1.83 4.42 5.76
CA ASP A 27 1.18 4.10 7.05
C ASP A 27 1.19 2.58 7.27
N VAL A 28 0.86 1.82 6.22
CA VAL A 28 0.80 0.35 6.23
C VAL A 28 1.46 -0.20 4.98
N VAL A 29 2.21 -1.28 5.12
CA VAL A 29 2.68 -2.09 3.99
C VAL A 29 2.26 -3.55 4.22
N ILE A 30 1.49 -4.09 3.28
CA ILE A 30 1.18 -5.52 3.22
C ILE A 30 2.23 -6.16 2.32
N ARG A 31 2.92 -7.20 2.80
CA ARG A 31 4.04 -7.81 2.08
C ARG A 31 3.83 -9.26 1.71
N GLN A 32 4.53 -9.69 0.66
CA GLN A 32 4.63 -11.09 0.23
C GLN A 32 3.25 -11.73 0.04
N GLY A 33 2.32 -10.98 -0.56
CA GLY A 33 0.99 -11.47 -0.92
C GLY A 33 0.94 -11.99 -2.35
N ILE A 34 -0.15 -12.67 -2.69
CA ILE A 34 -0.50 -12.95 -4.09
C ILE A 34 -1.55 -11.93 -4.53
N TRP A 35 -1.11 -10.92 -5.28
CA TRP A 35 -2.02 -9.91 -5.79
C TRP A 35 -2.91 -10.48 -6.89
N VAL A 36 -4.21 -10.57 -6.61
CA VAL A 36 -5.22 -10.94 -7.61
C VAL A 36 -5.59 -9.70 -8.41
N ASN A 37 -5.00 -9.54 -9.59
CA ASN A 37 -5.39 -8.49 -10.52
C ASN A 37 -6.68 -8.90 -11.23
N VAL A 38 -7.81 -8.45 -10.71
CA VAL A 38 -9.14 -8.81 -11.25
C VAL A 38 -9.43 -8.21 -12.63
N HIS A 39 -8.68 -7.18 -13.04
CA HIS A 39 -8.83 -6.59 -14.38
C HIS A 39 -8.28 -7.53 -15.47
N THR A 40 -7.08 -8.08 -15.24
CA THR A 40 -6.41 -8.99 -16.17
C THR A 40 -6.65 -10.47 -15.88
N ARG A 41 -7.18 -10.80 -14.69
CA ARG A 41 -7.38 -12.16 -14.16
C ARG A 41 -6.06 -12.90 -13.84
N GLU A 42 -5.06 -12.15 -13.40
CA GLU A 42 -3.75 -12.68 -13.02
C GLU A 42 -3.62 -12.86 -11.51
N GLN A 43 -2.83 -13.85 -11.10
CA GLN A 43 -2.35 -14.03 -9.73
C GLN A 43 -0.86 -13.74 -9.71
N LEU A 44 -0.49 -12.59 -9.14
CA LEU A 44 0.89 -12.09 -9.13
C LEU A 44 1.48 -12.33 -7.74
N ALA A 45 2.35 -13.33 -7.62
CA ALA A 45 3.00 -13.70 -6.37
C ALA A 45 4.02 -12.63 -5.92
N ASP A 46 4.38 -12.68 -4.63
CA ASP A 46 5.43 -11.85 -4.02
C ASP A 46 5.22 -10.35 -4.26
N HIS A 47 3.97 -9.90 -4.18
CA HIS A 47 3.62 -8.48 -4.30
C HIS A 47 3.38 -7.85 -2.94
N ASP A 48 3.85 -6.61 -2.84
CA ASP A 48 3.65 -5.71 -1.73
C ASP A 48 2.66 -4.61 -2.10
N ILE A 49 1.92 -4.12 -1.10
CA ILE A 49 0.95 -3.03 -1.23
C ILE A 49 1.27 -1.98 -0.17
N ALA A 50 1.58 -0.76 -0.60
CA ALA A 50 1.78 0.38 0.31
C ALA A 50 0.52 1.24 0.38
N ILE A 51 0.14 1.60 1.61
CA ILE A 51 -1.09 2.34 1.90
C ILE A 51 -0.74 3.59 2.72
N VAL A 52 -1.28 4.74 2.33
CA VAL A 52 -1.19 5.99 3.08
C VAL A 52 -2.51 6.76 3.02
N ALA A 53 -2.91 7.40 4.12
CA ALA A 53 -4.14 8.17 4.21
C ALA A 53 -5.40 7.39 3.75
N GLY A 54 -5.43 6.09 4.08
CA GLY A 54 -6.52 5.17 3.72
C GLY A 54 -6.59 4.79 2.24
N ARG A 55 -5.51 5.00 1.47
CA ARG A 55 -5.48 4.78 0.01
C ARG A 55 -4.22 4.06 -0.41
N ILE A 56 -4.33 3.28 -1.49
CA ILE A 56 -3.20 2.55 -2.09
C ILE A 56 -2.29 3.56 -2.80
N ALA A 57 -1.03 3.65 -2.36
CA ALA A 57 0.00 4.46 -2.99
C ALA A 57 0.81 3.67 -4.03
N TYR A 58 1.03 2.38 -3.77
CA TYR A 58 1.87 1.51 -4.59
C TYR A 58 1.40 0.06 -4.54
N VAL A 59 1.53 -0.63 -5.67
CA VAL A 59 1.36 -2.08 -5.80
C VAL A 59 2.50 -2.59 -6.68
N GLY A 60 3.27 -3.55 -6.20
CA GLY A 60 4.38 -4.11 -6.98
C GLY A 60 5.28 -5.04 -6.17
N PRO A 61 6.39 -5.53 -6.75
CA PRO A 61 7.18 -6.60 -6.15
C PRO A 61 7.95 -6.25 -4.87
N ASP A 62 8.20 -4.96 -4.61
CA ASP A 62 8.98 -4.52 -3.45
C ASP A 62 8.57 -3.13 -3.00
N ALA A 63 7.97 -3.03 -1.81
CA ALA A 63 7.61 -1.75 -1.18
C ALA A 63 8.57 -1.35 -0.04
N SER A 64 9.75 -1.97 0.05
CA SER A 64 10.75 -1.66 1.10
C SER A 64 11.17 -0.20 1.11
N TYR A 65 11.24 0.44 -0.06
CA TYR A 65 11.59 1.85 -0.21
C TYR A 65 10.52 2.82 0.34
N CYS A 66 9.30 2.33 0.58
CA CYS A 66 8.20 3.06 1.21
C CYS A 66 8.11 2.80 2.73
N THR A 67 9.02 2.01 3.32
CA THR A 67 8.92 1.57 4.72
C THR A 67 9.76 2.46 5.63
N GLY A 68 9.12 3.01 6.67
CA GLY A 68 9.77 3.76 7.74
C GLY A 68 9.60 3.13 9.12
N PRO A 69 10.17 3.75 10.17
CA PRO A 69 10.12 3.24 11.55
C PRO A 69 8.69 3.04 12.09
N ASP A 70 7.76 3.88 11.66
CA ASP A 70 6.37 3.87 12.12
C ASP A 70 5.42 3.13 11.16
N THR A 71 5.93 2.60 10.06
CA THR A 71 5.13 1.85 9.08
C THR A 71 4.66 0.54 9.69
N GLN A 72 3.36 0.30 9.70
CA GLN A 72 2.81 -0.99 10.10
C GLN A 72 3.04 -2.02 9.00
N ILE A 73 3.79 -3.07 9.31
CA ILE A 73 4.00 -4.19 8.38
C ILE A 73 2.99 -5.31 8.66
N ILE A 74 2.35 -5.78 7.59
CA ILE A 74 1.45 -6.93 7.60
C ILE A 74 2.01 -8.00 6.66
N GLU A 75 2.45 -9.14 7.19
CA GLU A 75 2.91 -10.26 6.36
C GLU A 75 1.71 -11.06 5.85
N ALA A 76 1.47 -11.05 4.53
CA ALA A 76 0.41 -11.84 3.92
C ALA A 76 0.79 -13.34 3.84
N LYS A 77 2.08 -13.68 3.84
CA LYS A 77 2.60 -15.06 3.83
C LYS A 77 2.05 -15.89 2.65
N GLY A 78 2.05 -15.31 1.45
CA GLY A 78 1.55 -15.94 0.23
C GLY A 78 0.02 -16.09 0.17
N ARG A 79 -0.73 -15.39 1.03
CA ARG A 79 -2.19 -15.29 0.93
C ARG A 79 -2.62 -14.26 -0.12
N TYR A 80 -3.88 -14.35 -0.51
CA TYR A 80 -4.56 -13.47 -1.47
C TYR A 80 -5.17 -12.24 -0.78
#